data_AF-A0A4Y7TT83-F1
#
_entry.id   AF-A0A4Y7TT83-F1
#
_cell.length_a   1.000
_cell.length_b   1.000
_cell.length_c   1.000
_cell.angle_alpha   90.00
_cell.angle_beta   90.00
_cell.angle_gamma   90.00
#
_symmetry.space_group_name_H-M   'P 1'
#
loop_
_entity.id
_entity.type
_entity.pdbx_description
1 polymer ?
#
loop_
_entity_poly.entity_id
_entity_poly.type
_entity_poly.pdbx_seq_one_letter_code
_entity_poly.pdbx_strand_id
1 'polypeptide(L)' 'MAGAAGPGFHPHLPPVRYTLLGKALGASMWFFIFYRMRQDGSKLIGKHPWDHGDHGHH' A
#
# COMPACT_ATOMS: atom_id res chain seq x y z
N MET A 1 -39.78 -1.61 -27.81
CA MET A 1 -39.08 -0.50 -28.51
C MET A 1 -37.68 -0.41 -27.94
N ALA A 2 -36.66 -0.87 -28.68
CA ALA A 2 -35.26 -0.74 -28.27
C ALA A 2 -34.79 0.68 -28.58
N GLY A 3 -34.39 1.43 -27.55
CA GLY A 3 -33.85 2.78 -27.70
C GLY A 3 -32.49 2.73 -28.40
N ALA A 4 -32.36 3.50 -29.47
CA ALA A 4 -31.10 3.72 -30.16
C ALA A 4 -30.06 4.28 -29.18
N ALA A 5 -28.90 3.62 -29.10
CA ALA A 5 -27.75 4.17 -28.42
C ALA A 5 -27.38 5.49 -29.13
N GLY A 6 -27.57 6.62 -28.44
CA GLY A 6 -27.00 7.90 -28.87
C GLY A 6 -25.47 7.80 -28.94
N PRO A 7 -24.75 8.85 -29.41
CA PRO A 7 -23.29 8.87 -29.41
C PRO A 7 -22.79 8.92 -27.96
N GLY A 8 -22.82 7.75 -27.32
CA GLY A 8 -22.51 7.54 -25.93
C GLY A 8 -21.01 7.41 -25.76
N PHE A 9 -20.52 7.85 -24.61
CA PHE A 9 -19.16 7.56 -24.16
C PHE A 9 -18.94 6.04 -24.22
N HIS A 10 -18.14 5.59 -25.18
CA HIS A 10 -17.68 4.20 -25.31
C HIS A 10 -16.27 4.12 -24.71
N PRO A 11 -16.11 3.99 -23.37
CA PRO A 11 -14.80 3.81 -22.78
C PRO A 11 -14.25 2.47 -23.29
N HIS A 12 -13.17 2.54 -24.06
CA HIS A 12 -12.43 1.35 -24.43
C HIS A 12 -11.95 0.69 -23.15
N LEU A 13 -12.37 -0.56 -22.92
CA LEU A 13 -11.91 -1.32 -21.78
C LEU A 13 -10.39 -1.45 -21.89
N PRO A 14 -9.62 -1.01 -20.88
CA PRO A 14 -8.18 -1.09 -20.93
C PRO A 14 -7.79 -2.57 -21.09
N PRO A 15 -6.90 -2.90 -22.04
CA PRO A 15 -6.47 -4.27 -22.25
C PRO A 15 -5.99 -4.91 -20.93
N VAL A 16 -6.41 -6.16 -20.69
CA VAL A 16 -6.16 -6.87 -19.42
C VAL A 16 -4.69 -6.80 -18.99
N ARG A 17 -3.75 -6.84 -19.95
CA ARG A 17 -2.31 -6.67 -19.72
C ARG A 17 -1.94 -5.41 -18.94
N TYR A 18 -2.56 -4.26 -19.23
CA TYR A 18 -2.26 -3.00 -18.56
C TYR A 18 -2.85 -2.96 -17.15
N THR A 19 -4.05 -3.52 -16.96
CA THR A 19 -4.65 -3.64 -15.64
C THR A 19 -3.87 -4.59 -14.73
N LEU A 20 -3.35 -5.70 -15.28
CA LEU A 20 -2.52 -6.66 -14.56
C LEU A 20 -1.18 -6.03 -14.16
N LEU A 21 -0.48 -5.38 -15.10
CA LEU A 21 0.77 -4.66 -14.84
C LEU A 21 0.56 -3.55 -13.80
N GLY A 22 -0.49 -2.74 -13.93
CA GLY A 22 -0.82 -1.70 -12.96
C GLY A 22 -1.05 -2.26 -11.55
N LYS A 23 -1.81 -3.36 -11.44
CA LYS A 23 -2.03 -4.04 -10.16
C LYS A 23 -0.76 -4.67 -9.60
N ALA A 24 0.09 -5.26 -10.44
CA ALA A 24 1.37 -5.84 -10.02
C ALA A 24 2.33 -4.76 -9.50
N LEU A 25 2.39 -3.60 -10.17
CA LEU A 25 3.19 -2.46 -9.73
C LEU A 25 2.68 -1.84 -8.43
N GLY A 26 1.34 -1.69 -8.28
CA GLY A 26 0.76 -1.23 -7.03
C GLY A 26 0.98 -2.22 -5.89
N ALA A 27 0.81 -3.51 -6.15
CA ALA A 27 1.05 -4.57 -5.18
C ALA A 27 2.54 -4.63 -4.77
N SER A 28 3.48 -4.45 -5.70
CA SER A 28 4.91 -4.45 -5.38
C SER A 28 5.32 -3.24 -4.54
N MET A 29 4.75 -2.06 -4.80
CA MET A 29 4.92 -0.87 -3.96
C MET A 29 4.48 -1.15 -2.52
N TRP A 30 3.26 -1.63 -2.32
CA TRP A 30 2.75 -1.94 -0.98
C TRP A 30 3.53 -3.07 -0.31
N PHE A 31 3.86 -4.12 -1.07
CA PHE A 31 4.71 -5.22 -0.60
C PHE A 31 6.05 -4.69 -0.06
N PHE A 32 6.67 -3.74 -0.76
CA PHE A 32 7.92 -3.14 -0.32
C PHE A 32 7.76 -2.37 0.99
N ILE A 33 6.67 -1.61 1.17
CA ILE A 33 6.40 -0.89 2.42
C ILE A 33 6.23 -1.88 3.59
N PHE A 34 5.45 -2.95 3.43
CA PHE A 34 5.28 -3.96 4.48
C PHE A 34 6.57 -4.74 4.76
N TYR A 35 7.35 -5.04 3.73
CA TYR A 35 8.67 -5.65 3.88
C TYR A 35 9.61 -4.74 4.70
N ARG A 36 9.65 -3.45 4.35
CA ARG A 36 10.46 -2.44 5.05
C ARG A 36 10.00 -2.26 6.48
N MET A 37 8.68 -2.20 6.73
CA MET A 37 8.12 -2.15 8.09
C MET A 37 8.44 -3.40 8.90
N ARG A 38 8.49 -4.59 8.31
CA ARG A 38 8.90 -5.81 9.04
C ARG A 38 10.40 -5.77 9.41
N GLN A 39 11.24 -5.23 8.54
CA GLN A 39 12.69 -5.13 8.78
C GLN A 39 13.05 -4.00 9.74
N ASP A 40 12.42 -2.82 9.59
CA ASP A 40 12.67 -1.66 10.42
C ASP A 40 11.72 -1.57 11.63
N GLY A 41 10.71 -2.43 11.71
CA GLY A 41 9.71 -2.44 12.78
C GLY A 41 10.32 -2.67 14.16
N SER A 42 11.29 -3.59 14.27
CA SER A 42 12.05 -3.78 15.52
C SER A 42 12.87 -2.54 15.90
N LYS A 43 13.22 -1.70 14.93
CA LYS A 43 14.00 -0.47 15.13
C LYS A 43 13.12 0.72 15.52
N LEU A 44 11.84 0.71 15.12
CA LEU A 44 10.85 1.75 15.43
C LEU A 44 10.04 1.45 16.70
N ILE A 45 9.84 0.17 17.05
CA ILE A 45 9.07 -0.26 18.25
C ILE A 45 9.99 -0.45 19.48
N GLY A 46 11.32 -0.43 19.31
CA GLY A 46 12.27 -0.91 20.31
C GLY A 46 13.14 0.10 21.06
N LYS A 47 12.93 1.41 20.95
CA LYS A 47 13.67 2.41 21.76
C LYS A 47 12.79 3.60 22.12
N HIS A 48 12.06 3.48 23.22
CA HIS A 48 11.56 4.67 23.90
C HIS A 48 12.66 5.26 24.77
N PRO A 49 13.00 6.56 24.62
CA PRO A 49 14.02 7.19 25.45
C PRO A 49 13.67 7.22 26.94
N TRP A 50 12.40 6.98 27.31
CA TRP A 50 11.89 7.01 28.68
C TRP A 50 11.73 5.62 29.35
N ASP A 51 12.14 4.53 28.71
CA ASP A 51 12.35 3.22 29.38
C ASP A 51 13.61 3.22 30.28
N HIS A 52 14.19 4.40 30.58
CA HIS A 52 15.21 4.61 31.61
C HIS A 52 14.59 5.10 32.93
N GLY A 53 13.35 4.70 33.22
CA GLY A 53 12.73 4.89 34.53
C GLY A 53 13.25 3.85 35.52
N ASP A 54 13.60 4.32 36.72
CA ASP A 54 13.98 3.53 37.91
C ASP A 54 15.40 2.98 38.01
N HIS A 55 16.35 3.86 38.33
CA HIS A 55 17.22 3.64 39.50
C HIS A 55 17.41 4.94 40.28
N GLY A 56 16.33 5.40 40.93
CA GLY A 56 16.50 5.96 42.26
C GLY A 56 16.79 4.81 43.23
N HIS A 57 17.74 4.99 44.16
CA HIS A 57 17.82 4.45 45.52
C HIS A 57 19.29 4.33 45.97
N HIS A 58 19.64 5.21 46.93
CA HIS A 58 20.77 5.19 47.87
C HIS A 58 22.20 5.39 47.37
#